data_AF-A0A7G5C3H2-F1
#
_entry.id   AF-A0A7G5C3H2-F1
#
_cell.length_a   1.000
_cell.length_b   1.000
_cell.length_c   1.000
_cell.angle_alpha   90.00
_cell.angle_beta   90.00
_cell.angle_gamma   90.00
#
_symmetry.space_group_name_H-M   'P 1'
#
loop_
_entity.id
_entity.type
_entity.pdbx_description
1 polymer ?
#
loop_
_entity_poly.entity_id
_entity_poly.type
_entity_poly.pdbx_seq_one_letter_code
_entity_poly.pdbx_strand_id
1 'polypeptide(L)' 'MLDDTSRKILRILNNMRYVPTMDELARKAGRSPEQVKIALRVLATERFIEYAPDRHHELKIIQAWEFQQPKPQPMFK' A
#
# COMPACT_ATOMS: atom_id res chain seq x y z
N MET A 1 1.28 13.83 -6.46
CA MET A 1 2.03 13.77 -5.18
C MET A 1 1.10 13.18 -4.12
N LEU A 2 1.46 12.03 -3.54
CA LEU A 2 0.58 11.33 -2.58
C LEU A 2 0.27 12.20 -1.35
N ASP A 3 -0.94 12.13 -0.83
CA ASP A 3 -1.30 12.71 0.46
C ASP A 3 -0.83 11.82 1.62
N ASP A 4 -0.89 12.33 2.85
CA ASP A 4 -0.46 11.59 4.05
C ASP A 4 -1.22 10.26 4.24
N THR A 5 -2.52 10.24 3.95
CA THR A 5 -3.34 9.03 4.09
C THR A 5 -2.93 7.99 3.06
N SER A 6 -2.75 8.38 1.80
CA SER A 6 -2.27 7.48 0.74
C SER A 6 -0.88 6.91 1.04
N ARG A 7 0.07 7.74 1.50
CA ARG A 7 1.40 7.26 1.92
C ARG A 7 1.31 6.28 3.08
N LYS A 8 0.49 6.58 4.09
CA LYS A 8 0.30 5.73 5.25
C LYS A 8 -0.28 4.37 4.86
N ILE A 9 -1.29 4.34 3.99
CA ILE A 9 -1.91 3.10 3.50
C ILE A 9 -0.91 2.29 2.69
N LEU A 10 -0.15 2.92 1.78
CA LEU A 10 0.88 2.24 1.01
C LEU A 10 1.95 1.61 1.91
N ARG A 11 2.37 2.29 2.97
CA ARG A 11 3.32 1.75 3.94
C ARG A 11 2.76 0.56 4.71
N ILE A 12 1.48 0.63 5.12
CA ILE A 12 0.80 -0.49 5.79
C ILE A 12 0.76 -1.70 4.86
N LEU A 13 0.32 -1.52 3.61
CA LEU A 13 0.27 -2.57 2.60
C LEU A 13 1.64 -3.20 2.36
N ASN A 14 2.69 -2.37 2.19
CA ASN A 14 4.05 -2.85 1.93
C ASN A 14 4.65 -3.64 3.11
N ASN A 15 4.20 -3.39 4.33
CA ASN A 15 4.65 -4.11 5.52
C ASN A 15 3.88 -5.43 5.76
N MET A 16 2.77 -5.65 5.06
CA MET A 16 1.98 -6.88 5.21
C MET A 16 2.44 -7.96 4.24
N ARG A 17 2.36 -9.22 4.71
CA ARG A 17 2.62 -10.41 3.88
C ARG A 17 1.38 -10.95 3.16
N TYR A 18 0.23 -10.32 3.39
CA TYR A 18 -1.07 -10.67 2.81
C TYR A 18 -1.83 -9.38 2.48
N VAL A 19 -2.91 -9.49 1.70
CA VAL A 19 -3.79 -8.36 1.41
C VAL A 19 -4.76 -8.16 2.59
N PRO A 20 -4.59 -7.11 3.42
CA PRO A 20 -5.50 -6.85 4.53
C PRO A 20 -6.90 -6.52 4.05
N THR A 21 -7.91 -6.85 4.84
CA THR A 21 -9.30 -6.42 4.60
C THR A 21 -9.45 -4.90 4.71
N MET A 22 -10.55 -4.37 4.18
CA MET A 22 -10.86 -2.94 4.26
C MET A 22 -10.93 -2.43 5.70
N ASP A 23 -11.54 -3.21 6.61
CA ASP A 23 -11.64 -2.87 8.02
C ASP A 23 -10.28 -2.89 8.74
N GLU A 24 -9.41 -3.82 8.39
CA GLU A 24 -8.04 -3.84 8.92
C GLU A 24 -7.22 -2.64 8.47
N LEU A 25 -7.35 -2.25 7.19
CA LEU A 25 -6.73 -1.05 6.67
C LEU A 25 -7.26 0.20 7.37
N ALA A 26 -8.58 0.33 7.53
CA ALA A 26 -9.21 1.44 8.23
C ALA A 26 -8.69 1.58 9.67
N ARG A 27 -8.68 0.47 10.42
CA ARG A 27 -8.19 0.41 11.79
C ARG A 27 -6.71 0.78 11.91
N LYS A 28 -5.85 0.22 11.05
CA LYS A 28 -4.39 0.50 11.09
C LYS A 28 -4.04 1.88 10.57
N ALA A 29 -4.81 2.41 9.61
CA ALA A 29 -4.65 3.76 9.10
C ALA A 29 -5.21 4.81 10.07
N GLY A 30 -6.13 4.43 10.98
CA GLY A 30 -6.87 5.38 11.81
C GLY A 30 -7.77 6.28 10.95
N ARG A 31 -8.42 5.69 9.95
CA ARG A 31 -9.24 6.37 8.94
C ARG A 31 -10.55 5.63 8.75
N SER A 32 -11.57 6.30 8.21
CA SER A 32 -12.82 5.62 7.85
C SER A 32 -12.62 4.70 6.63
N PRO A 33 -13.46 3.65 6.47
CA PRO A 33 -13.43 2.81 5.27
C PRO A 33 -13.54 3.60 3.96
N GLU A 34 -14.36 4.67 3.92
CA GLU A 34 -14.49 5.57 2.77
C GLU A 34 -13.17 6.27 2.45
N GLN A 35 -12.47 6.79 3.45
CA GLN A 35 -11.17 7.44 3.28
C GLN A 35 -10.12 6.45 2.75
N VAL A 36 -10.14 5.20 3.23
CA VAL A 36 -9.27 4.14 2.72
C VAL A 36 -9.58 3.83 1.26
N LYS A 37 -10.85 3.68 0.89
CA LYS A 37 -11.24 3.44 -0.51
C LYS A 37 -10.79 4.55 -1.44
N ILE A 38 -10.93 5.81 -1.02
CA ILE A 38 -10.46 6.98 -1.81
C ILE A 38 -8.94 6.90 -1.99
N ALA A 39 -8.20 6.66 -0.91
CA ALA A 39 -6.74 6.57 -0.98
C ALA A 39 -6.25 5.38 -1.81
N LEU A 40 -6.91 4.21 -1.75
CA LEU A 40 -6.60 3.08 -2.63
C LEU A 40 -6.82 3.42 -4.11
N ARG A 41 -7.88 4.17 -4.44
CA ARG A 41 -8.09 4.68 -5.81
C ARG A 41 -6.98 5.63 -6.24
N VAL A 42 -6.57 6.55 -5.37
CA VAL A 42 -5.44 7.46 -5.64
C VAL A 42 -4.16 6.67 -5.89
N LEU A 43 -3.84 5.69 -5.05
CA LEU A 43 -2.67 4.83 -5.21
C LEU A 43 -2.72 4.03 -6.52
N ALA A 44 -3.90 3.59 -6.95
CA ALA A 44 -4.08 2.88 -8.22
C ALA A 44 -3.90 3.82 -9.42
N THR A 45 -4.50 5.00 -9.39
CA THR A 45 -4.36 6.04 -10.43
C THR A 45 -2.90 6.46 -10.59
N GLU A 46 -2.18 6.63 -9.48
CA GLU A 46 -0.76 6.99 -9.44
C GLU A 46 0.17 5.77 -9.68
N ARG A 47 -0.39 4.59 -10.00
CA ARG A 47 0.32 3.34 -10.34
C ARG A 47 1.24 2.77 -9.26
N PHE A 48 0.95 3.04 -7.99
CA PHE A 48 1.63 2.39 -6.87
C PHE A 48 1.07 0.98 -6.61
N ILE A 49 -0.22 0.76 -6.89
CA ILE A 49 -0.91 -0.52 -6.69
C ILE A 49 -1.81 -0.85 -7.89
N GLU A 50 -2.09 -2.14 -8.10
CA GLU A 50 -3.24 -2.60 -8.86
C GLU A 50 -4.38 -2.86 -7.87
N TYR A 51 -5.51 -2.17 -8.06
CA TYR A 51 -6.65 -2.29 -7.17
C TYR A 51 -7.96 -2.17 -7.94
N ALA A 52 -8.84 -3.15 -7.71
CA ALA A 52 -10.21 -3.17 -8.21
C ALA A 52 -11.16 -3.24 -6.99
N PRO A 53 -12.12 -2.31 -6.81
CA PRO A 53 -12.98 -2.26 -5.63
C PRO A 53 -13.83 -3.51 -5.41
N ASP A 54 -14.22 -4.18 -6.49
CA ASP A 54 -14.96 -5.44 -6.52
C ASP A 54 -14.06 -6.65 -6.21
N ARG A 55 -12.74 -6.52 -6.37
CA ARG A 55 -11.75 -7.58 -6.15
C ARG A 55 -10.64 -7.12 -5.24
N HIS A 56 -11.01 -6.56 -4.08
CA HIS A 56 -10.04 -6.07 -3.09
C HIS A 56 -8.99 -7.12 -2.71
N HIS A 57 -9.38 -8.40 -2.64
CA HIS A 57 -8.48 -9.52 -2.33
C HIS A 57 -7.37 -9.76 -3.38
N GLU A 58 -7.54 -9.24 -4.60
CA GLU A 58 -6.54 -9.33 -5.68
C GLU A 58 -5.58 -8.13 -5.69
N LEU A 59 -5.65 -7.22 -4.71
CA LEU A 59 -4.79 -6.03 -4.63
C LEU A 59 -3.31 -6.43 -4.70
N LYS A 60 -2.57 -5.77 -5.59
CA LYS A 60 -1.12 -5.96 -5.75
C LYS A 60 -0.38 -4.64 -5.61
N ILE A 61 0.79 -4.67 -4.98
CA ILE A 61 1.67 -3.51 -4.93
C ILE A 61 2.57 -3.55 -6.16
N ILE A 62 2.53 -2.50 -6.98
CA ILE A 62 3.35 -2.36 -8.19
C ILE A 62 4.69 -1.71 -7.82
N GLN A 63 4.64 -0.63 -7.04
CA GLN A 63 5.82 0.13 -6.63
C GLN A 63 5.75 0.44 -5.12
N ALA A 64 6.78 0.02 -4.40
CA ALA A 64 6.99 0.46 -3.03
C ALA A 64 7.54 1.89 -3.05
N TRP A 65 6.97 2.77 -2.24
CA TRP A 65 7.36 4.20 -2.15
C TRP A 65 8.80 4.41 -1.65
N GLU A 66 9.37 3.41 -0.97
CA GLU A 66 10.79 3.41 -0.62
C GLU A 66 11.55 2.78 -1.79
N PHE A 67 12.25 3.63 -2.56
CA PHE A 67 13.41 3.18 -3.30
C PHE A 67 14.23 2.27 -2.38
N GLN A 68 14.34 1.00 -2.74
CA GLN A 68 15.36 0.15 -2.15
C GLN A 68 16.70 0.81 -2.51
N GLN A 69 17.28 1.56 -1.58
CA GLN A 69 18.74 1.58 -1.49
C GLN A 69 19.13 0.10 -1.53
N PRO A 70 19.93 -0.34 -2.51
CA PRO A 70 20.33 -1.75 -2.56
C PRO A 70 20.91 -2.07 -1.20
N LYS A 71 20.27 -3.00 -0.46
CA LYS A 71 20.89 -3.53 0.75
C LYS A 71 22.25 -4.04 0.30
N PRO A 72 23.37 -3.54 0.84
CA PRO A 72 24.67 -4.10 0.48
C PRO A 72 24.60 -5.58 0.77
N GLN A 73 24.69 -6.39 -0.28
CA GLN A 73 24.77 -7.84 -0.13
C GLN A 73 26.05 -8.08 0.68
N PRO A 74 26.01 -8.82 1.80
CA PRO A 74 27.24 -9.22 2.45
C PRO A 74 28.01 -10.10 1.47
N MET A 75 29.10 -9.57 0.94
CA MET A 75 30.14 -10.37 0.29
C MET A 75 30.69 -11.31 1.34
N PHE A 76 30.23 -12.56 1.35
CA PHE A 76 30.94 -13.63 2.02
C PHE A 76 32.27 -13.82 1.29
N LYS A 77 33.37 -13.50 1.99
CA LYS A 77 34.74 -13.82 1.58
C LYS A 77 35.08 -15.26 1.99
#